data_AF-A0A399ZN44-F1
#
_entry.id   AF-A0A399ZN44-F1
#
_cell.length_a   1.000
_cell.length_b   1.000
_cell.length_c   1.000
_cell.angle_alpha   90.00
_cell.angle_beta   90.00
_cell.angle_gamma   90.00
#
_symmetry.space_group_name_H-M   'P 1'
#
loop_
_entity.id
_entity.type
_entity.pdbx_description
1 polymer ?
#
loop_
_entity_poly.entity_id
_entity_poly.type
_entity_poly.pdbx_seq_one_letter_code
_entity_poly.pdbx_strand_id
1 'polypeptide(L)'
;MDNERLSLPEYDIPEGMEHAVAVTTLDRLYNWGRRSSVWPLMFGLACCAIEMIAAQTARYDLARFGMEVMRPTPRQADLLLVSGTVTKKMVPPIIRLYNQMPEPKYVVAMGACASGGGPFKEGYNVVAGIDKFLPVDVYIPGCPPTPQALIAGLIKLQEKIDKQTLKTAKWYPRKKQDPNYVPIPILGPDLIDPRRNAEIKAAAAVKEG
;
A
#
# COMPACT_ATOMS: atom_id res chain seq x y z
N MET A 1 16.73 -47.92 18.52
CA MET A 1 17.43 -46.64 18.75
C MET A 1 16.65 -45.62 17.97
N ASP A 2 15.74 -44.94 18.67
CA ASP A 2 14.78 -44.04 18.07
C ASP A 2 15.50 -42.76 17.63
N ASN A 3 15.62 -42.59 16.32
CA ASN A 3 16.34 -41.48 15.68
C ASN A 3 15.61 -40.14 15.78
N GLU A 4 14.50 -40.05 16.53
CA GLU A 4 13.69 -38.82 16.68
C GLU A 4 14.32 -37.78 17.62
N ARG A 5 15.37 -38.14 18.39
CA ARG A 5 16.00 -37.23 19.38
C ARG A 5 17.24 -36.47 18.90
N LEU A 6 17.67 -36.66 17.65
CA LEU A 6 18.97 -36.15 17.19
C LEU A 6 18.92 -34.79 16.45
N SER A 7 17.76 -34.15 16.32
CA SER A 7 17.64 -32.95 15.46
C SER A 7 16.77 -31.81 15.98
N LEU A 8 16.41 -31.79 17.27
CA LEU A 8 15.77 -30.62 17.88
C LEU A 8 16.77 -29.93 18.83
N PRO A 9 17.00 -28.61 18.71
CA PRO A 9 17.73 -27.88 19.73
C PRO A 9 16.96 -27.99 21.04
N GLU A 10 17.58 -28.64 22.03
CA GLU A 10 17.04 -28.96 23.35
C GLU A 10 16.80 -27.66 24.14
N TYR A 11 15.58 -27.13 24.04
CA TYR A 11 15.06 -26.08 24.90
C TYR A 11 13.87 -26.67 25.65
N ASP A 12 14.00 -26.85 26.96
CA ASP A 12 12.87 -27.18 27.83
C ASP A 12 11.94 -25.96 27.86
N ILE A 13 10.90 -25.99 27.02
CA ILE A 13 9.85 -24.98 27.00
C ILE A 13 8.92 -25.32 28.17
N PRO A 14 8.71 -24.42 29.14
CA PRO A 14 7.75 -24.66 30.21
C PRO A 14 6.34 -24.80 29.61
N GLU A 15 5.52 -25.75 30.08
CA GLU A 15 4.19 -26.10 29.54
C GLU A 15 3.26 -24.87 29.34
N GLY A 16 3.38 -23.84 30.19
CA GLY A 16 2.61 -22.59 30.07
C GLY A 16 3.01 -21.68 28.91
N MET A 17 4.16 -21.93 28.27
CA MET A 17 4.74 -21.11 27.20
C MET A 17 4.70 -21.81 25.83
N GLU A 18 4.33 -23.10 25.76
CA GLU A 18 4.20 -23.84 24.49
C GLU A 18 3.27 -23.16 23.50
N HIS A 19 2.10 -22.69 23.97
CA HIS A 19 1.16 -21.95 23.14
C HIS A 19 1.72 -20.60 22.65
N ALA A 20 2.59 -19.96 23.43
CA ALA A 20 3.25 -18.73 23.02
C ALA A 20 4.34 -19.01 21.97
N VAL A 21 5.13 -20.08 22.14
CA VAL A 21 6.17 -20.51 21.19
C VAL A 21 5.57 -21.05 19.88
N ALA A 22 4.45 -21.76 19.94
CA ALA A 22 3.72 -22.23 18.77
C ALA A 22 3.12 -21.05 17.96
N VAL A 23 2.59 -20.03 18.64
CA VAL A 23 2.07 -18.83 17.97
C VAL A 23 3.20 -18.01 17.33
N THR A 24 4.35 -17.86 17.98
CA THR A 24 5.47 -17.09 17.41
C THR A 24 6.12 -17.78 16.21
N THR A 25 6.20 -19.11 16.22
CA THR A 25 6.67 -19.89 15.05
C THR A 25 5.70 -19.79 13.88
N LEU A 26 4.39 -19.85 14.13
CA LEU A 26 3.36 -19.63 13.10
C LEU A 26 3.37 -18.21 12.55
N ASP A 27 3.48 -17.19 13.41
CA ASP A 27 3.60 -15.78 13.01
C ASP A 27 4.81 -15.58 12.08
N ARG A 28 5.95 -16.20 12.41
CA ARG A 28 7.17 -16.11 11.60
C ARG A 28 6.98 -16.73 10.22
N LEU A 29 6.35 -17.89 10.12
CA LEU A 29 6.06 -18.53 8.84
C LEU A 29 5.06 -17.71 8.01
N TYR A 30 4.01 -17.21 8.66
CA TYR A 30 2.97 -16.39 8.04
C TYR A 30 3.53 -15.07 7.49
N ASN A 31 4.35 -14.37 8.28
CA ASN A 31 4.99 -13.11 7.86
C ASN A 31 6.05 -13.34 6.79
N TRP A 32 6.81 -14.43 6.88
CA TRP A 32 7.80 -14.78 5.86
C TRP A 32 7.15 -14.97 4.48
N GLY A 33 6.02 -15.69 4.42
CA GLY A 33 5.27 -15.85 3.17
C GLY A 33 4.88 -14.49 2.58
N ARG A 34 4.28 -13.63 3.40
CA ARG A 34 3.80 -12.30 2.97
C ARG A 34 4.92 -11.35 2.57
N ARG A 35 6.02 -11.30 3.32
CA ARG A 35 7.15 -10.41 2.99
C ARG A 35 7.84 -10.82 1.70
N SER A 36 7.85 -12.13 1.42
CA SER A 36 8.56 -12.73 0.29
C SER A 36 7.74 -12.73 -1.00
N SER A 37 6.45 -12.38 -0.94
CA SER A 37 5.54 -12.39 -2.08
C SER A 37 4.67 -11.13 -2.16
N VAL A 38 5.27 -9.95 -1.95
CA VAL A 38 4.54 -8.69 -2.09
C VAL A 38 4.37 -8.37 -3.58
N TRP A 39 3.14 -8.14 -4.02
CA TRP A 39 2.76 -7.81 -5.40
C TRP A 39 2.29 -6.35 -5.50
N PRO A 40 3.16 -5.46 -6.00
CA PRO A 40 2.79 -4.06 -6.20
C PRO A 40 1.71 -3.93 -7.29
N LEU A 41 0.74 -3.06 -7.05
CA LEU A 41 -0.20 -2.60 -8.06
C LEU A 41 0.56 -1.73 -9.07
N MET A 42 0.42 -2.04 -10.36
CA MET A 42 0.96 -1.22 -11.45
C MET A 42 0.18 0.10 -11.54
N PHE A 43 0.56 1.08 -10.73
CA PHE A 43 -0.14 2.35 -10.60
C PHE A 43 0.85 3.51 -10.64
N GLY A 44 0.94 4.15 -11.80
CA GLY A 44 1.79 5.31 -12.06
C GLY A 44 1.00 6.62 -12.11
N LEU A 45 1.45 7.65 -11.39
CA LEU A 45 0.78 8.97 -11.40
C LEU A 45 1.57 10.03 -12.18
N ALA A 46 2.86 10.18 -11.87
CA ALA A 46 3.69 11.27 -12.39
C ALA A 46 5.13 10.78 -12.63
N CYS A 47 6.12 11.67 -12.54
CA CYS A 47 7.53 11.36 -12.75
C CYS A 47 8.08 10.21 -11.88
N CYS A 48 7.55 10.02 -10.65
CA CYS A 48 7.96 8.90 -9.79
C CYS A 48 7.59 7.52 -10.38
N ALA A 49 6.61 7.44 -11.28
CA ALA A 49 6.24 6.20 -11.95
C ALA A 49 7.34 5.69 -12.88
N ILE A 50 8.09 6.58 -13.53
CA ILE A 50 9.23 6.21 -14.38
C ILE A 50 10.32 5.58 -13.53
N GLU A 51 10.59 6.17 -12.37
CA GLU A 51 11.59 5.66 -11.43
C GLU A 51 11.17 4.32 -10.81
N MET A 52 9.87 4.13 -10.59
CA MET A 52 9.28 2.85 -10.19
C MET A 52 9.48 1.78 -11.28
N ILE A 53 9.26 2.12 -12.55
CA ILE A 53 9.52 1.21 -13.70
C ILE A 53 11.02 0.93 -13.80
N ALA A 54 11.88 1.95 -13.64
CA ALA A 54 13.33 1.80 -13.64
C ALA A 54 13.80 0.83 -12.56
N ALA A 55 13.19 0.84 -11.37
CA ALA A 55 13.49 -0.12 -10.30
C ALA A 55 13.15 -1.58 -10.67
N GLN A 56 12.21 -1.81 -11.60
CA GLN A 56 11.92 -3.15 -12.12
C GLN A 56 12.86 -3.60 -13.25
N THR A 57 13.63 -2.70 -13.85
CA THR A 57 14.55 -3.07 -14.94
C THR A 57 15.72 -3.91 -14.43
N ALA A 58 16.39 -4.62 -15.34
CA ALA A 58 17.50 -5.55 -15.06
C ALA A 58 18.64 -4.96 -14.22
N ARG A 59 18.82 -3.63 -14.20
CA ARG A 59 19.87 -2.97 -13.40
C ARG A 59 19.60 -3.05 -11.90
N TYR A 60 18.34 -2.93 -11.48
CA TYR A 60 17.94 -2.81 -10.08
C TYR A 60 17.14 -4.02 -9.59
N ASP A 61 16.31 -4.57 -10.46
CA ASP A 61 15.65 -5.86 -10.33
C ASP A 61 14.91 -6.07 -8.99
N LEU A 62 13.68 -5.59 -8.94
CA LEU A 62 12.74 -5.83 -7.82
C LEU A 62 12.29 -7.30 -7.69
N ALA A 63 12.54 -8.16 -8.68
CA ALA A 63 12.17 -9.58 -8.61
C ALA A 63 12.88 -10.30 -7.46
N ARG A 64 14.07 -9.83 -7.07
CA ARG A 64 14.87 -10.36 -5.95
C ARG A 64 14.14 -10.35 -4.62
N PHE A 65 13.17 -9.44 -4.46
CA PHE A 65 12.42 -9.26 -3.22
C PHE A 65 10.99 -9.83 -3.30
N GLY A 66 10.68 -10.60 -4.34
CA GLY A 66 9.34 -11.15 -4.57
C GLY A 66 8.37 -10.21 -5.27
N MET A 67 8.86 -9.02 -5.68
CA MET A 67 8.09 -7.95 -6.33
C MET A 67 8.30 -7.92 -7.85
N GLU A 68 8.50 -9.09 -8.46
CA GLU A 68 8.70 -9.21 -9.91
C GLU A 68 7.45 -8.76 -10.68
N VAL A 69 6.29 -9.25 -10.24
CA VAL A 69 5.05 -9.09 -10.99
C VAL A 69 4.28 -7.89 -10.47
N MET A 70 4.32 -6.79 -11.24
CA MET A 70 3.40 -5.68 -11.03
C MET A 70 2.05 -6.02 -11.65
N ARG A 71 1.04 -6.24 -10.80
CA ARG A 71 -0.31 -6.62 -11.24
C ARG A 71 -1.08 -5.37 -11.63
N PRO A 72 -1.73 -5.31 -12.80
CA PRO A 72 -2.54 -4.15 -13.20
C PRO A 72 -3.92 -4.13 -12.53
N THR A 73 -4.33 -5.25 -11.92
CA THR A 73 -5.64 -5.36 -11.26
C THR A 73 -5.52 -5.24 -9.74
N PRO A 74 -6.33 -4.40 -9.07
CA PRO A 74 -6.28 -4.23 -7.61
C PRO A 74 -6.63 -5.50 -6.85
N ARG A 75 -7.47 -6.38 -7.42
CA ARG A 75 -7.88 -7.64 -6.77
C ARG A 75 -6.75 -8.67 -6.64
N GLN A 76 -5.66 -8.48 -7.39
CA GLN A 76 -4.51 -9.38 -7.41
C GLN A 76 -3.27 -8.73 -6.79
N ALA A 77 -3.37 -7.52 -6.25
CA ALA A 77 -2.25 -6.79 -5.66
C ALA A 77 -2.49 -6.60 -4.16
N ASP A 78 -1.43 -6.65 -3.37
CA ASP A 78 -1.45 -6.42 -1.93
C ASP A 78 -0.70 -5.12 -1.55
N LEU A 79 0.13 -4.58 -2.43
CA LEU A 79 0.84 -3.32 -2.21
C LEU A 79 0.34 -2.21 -3.15
N LEU A 80 -0.19 -1.14 -2.58
CA LEU A 80 -0.52 0.09 -3.28
C LEU A 80 0.65 1.07 -3.19
N LEU A 81 1.41 1.20 -4.28
CA LEU A 81 2.48 2.16 -4.40
C LEU A 81 1.97 3.46 -5.02
N VAL A 82 1.87 4.53 -4.22
CA VAL A 82 1.43 5.85 -4.69
C VAL A 82 2.62 6.58 -5.28
N SER A 83 2.89 6.34 -6.57
CA SER A 83 4.09 6.79 -7.29
C SER A 83 3.91 8.14 -8.00
N GLY A 84 3.76 9.21 -7.21
CA GLY A 84 3.83 10.58 -7.73
C GLY A 84 2.75 11.52 -7.18
N THR A 85 2.47 12.56 -7.96
CA THR A 85 1.58 13.65 -7.53
C THR A 85 0.12 13.21 -7.49
N VAL A 86 -0.50 13.33 -6.32
CA VAL A 86 -1.92 13.05 -6.14
C VAL A 86 -2.72 14.34 -6.34
N THR A 87 -3.46 14.41 -7.44
CA THR A 87 -4.40 15.52 -7.67
C THR A 87 -5.71 15.26 -6.92
N LYS A 88 -6.43 16.33 -6.55
CA LYS A 88 -7.73 16.22 -5.86
C LYS A 88 -8.74 15.36 -6.65
N LYS A 89 -8.70 15.42 -7.98
CA LYS A 89 -9.52 14.58 -8.87
C LYS A 89 -9.15 13.10 -8.82
N MET A 90 -7.89 12.78 -8.54
CA MET A 90 -7.39 11.40 -8.49
C MET A 90 -7.60 10.72 -7.14
N VAL A 91 -7.96 11.47 -6.08
CA VAL A 91 -8.20 10.92 -4.74
C VAL A 91 -9.33 9.87 -4.73
N PRO A 92 -10.55 10.13 -5.27
CA PRO A 92 -11.62 9.14 -5.21
C PRO A 92 -11.29 7.83 -5.96
N PRO A 93 -10.68 7.85 -7.17
CA PRO A 93 -10.17 6.65 -7.83
C PRO A 93 -9.15 5.87 -7.00
N ILE A 94 -8.19 6.55 -6.37
CA ILE A 94 -7.15 5.89 -5.54
C ILE A 94 -7.79 5.15 -4.36
N ILE A 95 -8.73 5.79 -3.66
CA ILE A 95 -9.44 5.17 -2.53
C ILE A 95 -10.29 4.01 -3.01
N ARG A 96 -10.92 4.12 -4.19
CA ARG A 96 -11.65 3.00 -4.79
C ARG A 96 -10.73 1.82 -5.10
N LEU A 97 -9.54 2.05 -5.65
CA LEU A 97 -8.55 1.00 -5.87
C LEU A 97 -8.15 0.35 -4.56
N TYR A 98 -7.83 1.14 -3.53
CA TYR A 98 -7.49 0.64 -2.20
C TYR A 98 -8.60 -0.21 -1.58
N ASN A 99 -9.85 0.20 -1.71
CA ASN A 99 -11.00 -0.56 -1.20
C ASN A 99 -11.26 -1.85 -1.98
N GLN A 100 -10.86 -1.91 -3.26
CA GLN A 100 -11.00 -3.10 -4.10
C GLN A 100 -9.85 -4.11 -3.95
N MET A 101 -8.79 -3.76 -3.20
CA MET A 101 -7.68 -4.67 -2.91
C MET A 101 -8.04 -5.66 -1.80
N PRO A 102 -7.60 -6.93 -1.91
CA PRO A 102 -7.78 -7.92 -0.85
C PRO A 102 -6.99 -7.54 0.40
N GLU A 103 -7.44 -8.04 1.55
CA GLU A 103 -6.64 -8.03 2.76
C GLU A 103 -5.74 -9.27 2.78
N PRO A 104 -4.46 -9.17 3.16
CA PRO A 104 -3.75 -8.01 3.72
C PRO A 104 -3.21 -7.02 2.68
N LYS A 105 -3.45 -5.72 2.86
CA LYS A 105 -2.95 -4.66 1.97
C LYS A 105 -2.07 -3.62 2.66
N TYR A 106 -1.14 -3.06 1.90
CA TYR A 106 -0.17 -2.05 2.34
C TYR A 106 -0.18 -0.83 1.42
N VAL A 107 0.13 0.34 1.97
CA VAL A 107 0.23 1.60 1.19
C VAL A 107 1.61 2.19 1.37
N VAL A 108 2.29 2.50 0.28
CA VAL A 108 3.58 3.19 0.30
C VAL A 108 3.45 4.52 -0.43
N ALA A 109 3.83 5.60 0.25
CA ALA A 109 3.89 6.92 -0.37
C ALA A 109 5.28 7.12 -0.99
N MET A 110 5.36 7.15 -2.32
CA MET A 110 6.60 7.30 -3.06
C MET A 110 6.75 8.72 -3.59
N GLY A 111 7.80 9.38 -3.14
CA GLY A 111 8.18 10.72 -3.54
C GLY A 111 7.59 11.83 -2.66
N ALA A 112 8.14 13.03 -2.83
CA ALA A 112 7.77 14.22 -2.07
C ALA A 112 6.30 14.62 -2.30
N CYS A 113 5.79 14.44 -3.52
CA CYS A 113 4.41 14.79 -3.84
C CYS A 113 3.39 13.88 -3.15
N ALA A 114 3.61 12.57 -3.11
CA ALA A 114 2.72 11.63 -2.43
C ALA A 114 2.79 11.79 -0.90
N SER A 115 3.98 12.05 -0.36
CA SER A 115 4.21 12.19 1.08
C SER A 115 3.65 13.49 1.65
N GLY A 116 3.82 14.61 0.95
CA GLY A 116 3.56 15.95 1.50
C GLY A 116 3.13 17.03 0.49
N GLY A 117 2.74 16.65 -0.73
CA GLY A 117 2.43 17.59 -1.82
C GLY A 117 3.65 18.13 -2.57
N GLY A 118 4.85 17.96 -2.01
CA GLY A 118 6.12 18.33 -2.64
C GLY A 118 6.15 19.81 -3.04
N PRO A 119 6.75 20.16 -4.19
CA PRO A 119 6.79 21.56 -4.67
C PRO A 119 5.39 22.09 -5.03
N PHE A 120 4.38 21.23 -5.15
CA PHE A 120 3.01 21.60 -5.49
C PHE A 120 2.09 21.69 -4.28
N LYS A 121 2.63 21.72 -3.05
CA LYS A 121 1.84 21.74 -1.81
C LYS A 121 0.85 22.91 -1.73
N GLU A 122 1.22 24.06 -2.29
CA GLU A 122 0.39 25.28 -2.35
C GLU A 122 -0.52 25.32 -3.60
N GLY A 123 -0.40 24.34 -4.49
CA GLY A 123 -1.21 24.25 -5.71
C GLY A 123 -2.66 23.92 -5.42
N TYR A 124 -3.59 24.58 -6.13
CA TYR A 124 -5.03 24.38 -5.97
C TYR A 124 -5.50 22.95 -6.30
N ASN A 125 -4.75 22.22 -7.12
CA ASN A 125 -5.11 20.94 -7.69
C ASN A 125 -4.47 19.73 -6.99
N VAL A 126 -3.41 19.92 -6.20
CA VAL A 126 -2.65 18.84 -5.57
C VAL A 126 -3.05 18.68 -4.11
N VAL A 127 -3.06 17.45 -3.62
CA VAL A 127 -3.24 17.16 -2.20
C VAL A 127 -1.89 17.26 -1.50
N ALA A 128 -1.85 17.92 -0.34
CA ALA A 128 -0.66 18.05 0.50
C ALA A 128 -0.17 16.73 1.16
N GLY A 129 -0.54 15.55 0.65
CA GLY A 129 -0.17 14.24 1.18
C GLY A 129 -1.31 13.22 1.12
N ILE A 130 -1.00 11.99 0.71
CA ILE A 130 -1.99 10.90 0.60
C ILE A 130 -2.46 10.37 1.98
N ASP A 131 -1.67 10.60 3.02
CA ASP A 131 -1.95 10.16 4.40
C ASP A 131 -3.24 10.75 4.99
N LYS A 132 -3.69 11.89 4.45
CA LYS A 132 -5.00 12.47 4.81
C LYS A 132 -6.18 11.58 4.44
N PHE A 133 -5.98 10.62 3.54
CA PHE A 133 -7.02 9.81 2.95
C PHE A 133 -6.79 8.30 3.12
N LEU A 134 -5.55 7.84 2.99
CA LEU A 134 -5.19 6.43 3.10
C LEU A 134 -4.19 6.22 4.24
N PRO A 135 -4.26 5.08 4.95
CA PRO A 135 -3.28 4.75 5.98
C PRO A 135 -1.94 4.39 5.32
N VAL A 136 -0.97 5.31 5.34
CA VAL A 136 0.36 5.08 4.75
C VAL A 136 1.21 4.23 5.68
N ASP A 137 1.79 3.14 5.15
CA ASP A 137 2.64 2.24 5.90
C ASP A 137 4.11 2.67 5.94
N VAL A 138 4.64 3.16 4.80
CA VAL A 138 6.03 3.61 4.64
C VAL A 138 6.07 4.83 3.72
N TYR A 139 6.93 5.79 4.07
CA TYR A 139 7.22 6.98 3.28
C TYR A 139 8.60 6.86 2.63
N ILE A 140 8.70 7.16 1.34
CA ILE A 140 9.95 7.15 0.59
C ILE A 140 10.18 8.56 0.03
N PRO A 141 11.03 9.39 0.66
CA PRO A 141 11.29 10.75 0.20
C PRO A 141 12.13 10.77 -1.08
N GLY A 142 11.91 11.77 -1.93
CA GLY A 142 12.66 12.00 -3.16
C GLY A 142 11.82 12.68 -4.27
N CYS A 143 12.45 13.23 -5.31
CA CYS A 143 11.75 13.91 -6.40
C CYS A 143 12.48 13.77 -7.77
N PRO A 144 12.40 12.60 -8.43
CA PRO A 144 11.89 11.31 -7.93
C PRO A 144 12.89 10.63 -6.97
N PRO A 145 12.44 9.74 -6.07
CA PRO A 145 13.35 8.94 -5.24
C PRO A 145 14.12 7.96 -6.12
N THR A 146 15.44 7.89 -6.00
CA THR A 146 16.27 6.98 -6.80
C THR A 146 15.80 5.53 -6.65
N PRO A 147 16.08 4.62 -7.61
CA PRO A 147 15.57 3.26 -7.58
C PRO A 147 16.13 2.49 -6.39
N GLN A 148 17.36 2.81 -5.96
CA GLN A 148 17.94 2.27 -4.73
C GLN A 148 17.18 2.74 -3.48
N ALA A 149 16.76 4.01 -3.43
CA ALA A 149 15.97 4.53 -2.33
C ALA A 149 14.58 3.88 -2.27
N LEU A 150 13.97 3.62 -3.43
CA LEU A 150 12.73 2.84 -3.52
C LEU A 150 12.92 1.43 -2.96
N ILE A 151 13.97 0.72 -3.38
CA ILE A 151 14.30 -0.62 -2.85
C ILE A 151 14.50 -0.59 -1.34
N ALA A 152 15.25 0.40 -0.82
CA ALA A 152 15.44 0.55 0.63
C ALA A 152 14.12 0.76 1.38
N GLY A 153 13.21 1.56 0.84
CA GLY A 153 11.88 1.76 1.40
C GLY A 153 11.02 0.49 1.39
N LEU A 154 11.15 -0.34 0.34
CA LEU A 154 10.47 -1.64 0.25
C LEU A 154 11.07 -2.67 1.21
N ILE A 155 12.38 -2.64 1.46
CA ILE A 155 13.01 -3.44 2.53
C ILE A 155 12.46 -3.00 3.90
N LYS A 156 12.29 -1.70 4.14
CA LYS A 156 11.63 -1.20 5.36
C LYS A 156 10.18 -1.66 5.48
N LEU A 157 9.46 -1.78 4.36
CA LEU A 157 8.15 -2.40 4.37
C LEU A 157 8.25 -3.88 4.78
N GLN A 158 9.18 -4.65 4.22
CA GLN A 158 9.38 -6.06 4.62
C GLN A 158 9.71 -6.20 6.11
N GLU A 159 10.60 -5.35 6.65
CA GLU A 159 10.91 -5.31 8.10
C GLU A 159 9.65 -4.99 8.95
N LYS A 160 8.74 -4.17 8.41
CA LYS A 160 7.45 -3.87 9.07
C LYS A 160 6.53 -5.09 9.03
N ILE A 161 6.50 -5.86 7.94
CA ILE A 161 5.71 -7.10 7.81
C ILE A 161 6.21 -8.15 8.81
N ASP A 162 7.52 -8.31 8.94
CA ASP A 162 8.15 -9.29 9.86
C ASP A 162 7.75 -9.10 11.32
N LYS A 163 7.48 -7.85 11.73
CA LYS A 163 7.11 -7.48 13.11
C LYS A 163 5.61 -7.62 13.40
N GLN A 164 4.80 -8.04 12.43
CA GLN A 164 3.36 -8.19 12.64
C GLN A 164 3.03 -9.48 13.40
N THR A 165 1.93 -9.46 14.15
CA THR A 165 1.46 -10.64 14.91
C THR A 165 0.04 -10.93 14.46
N LEU A 166 -0.32 -12.21 14.26
CA LEU A 166 -1.67 -12.64 13.88
C LEU A 166 -2.75 -12.10 14.84
N LYS A 167 -2.43 -11.97 16.13
CA LYS A 167 -3.34 -11.44 17.17
C LYS A 167 -3.67 -9.94 17.02
N THR A 168 -2.78 -9.18 16.40
CA THR A 168 -2.83 -7.70 16.31
C THR A 168 -3.05 -7.22 14.86
N ALA A 169 -3.13 -8.16 13.92
CA ALA A 169 -3.31 -7.89 12.51
C ALA A 169 -4.60 -7.09 12.23
N LYS A 170 -4.46 -5.99 11.48
CA LYS A 170 -5.56 -5.07 11.12
C LYS A 170 -6.69 -5.70 10.29
N TRP A 171 -6.46 -6.85 9.67
CA TRP A 171 -7.40 -7.55 8.79
C TRP A 171 -8.12 -8.73 9.46
N TYR A 172 -7.79 -9.04 10.72
CA TYR A 172 -8.58 -9.98 11.52
C TYR A 172 -9.41 -9.16 12.52
N PRO A 173 -10.56 -8.62 12.11
CA PRO A 173 -11.33 -7.76 12.97
C PRO A 173 -11.93 -8.56 14.13
N ARG A 174 -11.84 -8.01 15.35
CA ARG A 174 -12.64 -8.49 16.49
C ARG A 174 -14.10 -8.01 16.42
N LYS A 175 -14.43 -7.09 15.51
CA LYS A 175 -15.75 -6.45 15.34
C LYS A 175 -16.32 -6.71 13.95
N LYS A 176 -17.65 -6.62 13.81
CA LYS A 176 -18.40 -7.03 12.60
C LYS A 176 -18.25 -6.11 11.37
N GLN A 177 -17.52 -5.00 11.48
CA GLN A 177 -17.43 -3.96 10.46
C GLN A 177 -16.01 -3.94 9.88
N ASP A 178 -15.87 -3.87 8.56
CA ASP A 178 -14.58 -3.90 7.87
C ASP A 178 -13.69 -2.74 8.37
N PRO A 179 -12.62 -3.03 9.12
CA PRO A 179 -11.82 -1.99 9.77
C PRO A 179 -10.99 -1.16 8.79
N ASN A 180 -10.78 -1.67 7.57
CA ASN A 180 -9.90 -1.04 6.56
C ASN A 180 -10.68 -0.44 5.36
N TYR A 181 -12.00 -0.27 5.47
CA TYR A 181 -12.77 0.44 4.46
C TYR A 181 -12.60 1.96 4.63
N VAL A 182 -12.13 2.62 3.56
CA VAL A 182 -11.96 4.07 3.55
C VAL A 182 -13.13 4.70 2.79
N PRO A 183 -13.89 5.65 3.37
CA PRO A 183 -14.98 6.30 2.66
C PRO A 183 -14.46 7.08 1.44
N ILE A 184 -15.16 6.96 0.32
CA ILE A 184 -14.80 7.69 -0.91
C ILE A 184 -15.18 9.16 -0.72
N PRO A 185 -14.22 10.10 -0.76
CA PRO A 185 -14.49 11.50 -0.58
C PRO A 185 -15.28 12.04 -1.78
N ILE A 186 -16.27 12.87 -1.48
CA ILE A 186 -17.03 13.60 -2.48
C ILE A 186 -16.11 14.69 -3.03
N LEU A 187 -16.11 14.87 -4.35
CA LEU A 187 -15.39 15.97 -5.00
C LEU A 187 -15.91 17.29 -4.42
N GLY A 188 -14.99 18.17 -3.99
CA GLY A 188 -15.34 19.49 -3.46
C GLY A 188 -16.10 20.33 -4.50
N PRO A 189 -16.70 21.46 -4.09
CA PRO A 189 -17.51 22.32 -4.96
C PRO A 189 -16.76 22.80 -6.22
N ASP A 190 -15.43 22.92 -6.14
CA ASP A 190 -14.57 23.35 -7.24
C ASP A 190 -14.20 22.23 -8.23
N LEU A 191 -14.61 20.99 -7.96
CA LEU A 191 -14.28 19.83 -8.77
C LEU A 191 -15.54 19.26 -9.43
N ILE A 192 -15.53 19.28 -10.76
CA ILE A 192 -16.61 18.73 -11.57
C ILE A 192 -16.60 17.19 -11.48
N ASP A 193 -17.72 16.59 -11.07
CA ASP A 193 -17.96 15.15 -11.21
C ASP A 193 -18.51 14.84 -12.62
N PRO A 194 -17.73 14.17 -13.49
CA PRO A 194 -18.17 13.88 -14.86
C PRO A 194 -19.41 12.98 -14.92
N ARG A 195 -19.71 12.22 -13.87
CA ARG A 195 -20.93 11.38 -13.82
C ARG A 195 -22.20 12.22 -13.79
N ARG A 196 -22.09 13.45 -13.32
CA ARG A 196 -23.17 14.43 -13.25
C ARG A 196 -23.19 15.36 -14.46
N ASN A 197 -22.48 15.02 -15.54
CA ASN A 197 -22.43 15.85 -16.75
C ASN A 197 -23.80 16.16 -17.36
N ALA A 198 -24.77 15.24 -17.27
CA ALA A 198 -26.13 15.48 -17.73
C ALA A 198 -26.83 16.59 -16.92
N GLU A 199 -26.70 16.55 -15.59
CA GLU A 199 -27.22 17.57 -14.67
C GLU A 199 -26.53 18.93 -14.88
N ILE A 200 -25.21 18.93 -15.10
CA ILE A 200 -24.43 20.14 -15.34
C ILE A 200 -24.83 20.78 -16.67
N LYS A 201 -24.98 19.99 -17.74
CA LYS A 201 -25.45 20.48 -19.04
C LYS A 201 -26.88 21.05 -18.94
N ALA A 202 -27.77 20.38 -18.21
CA ALA A 202 -29.12 20.86 -17.99
C ALA A 202 -29.13 22.18 -17.18
N ALA A 203 -28.35 22.28 -16.11
CA ALA A 203 -28.23 23.50 -15.31
C ALA A 203 -27.58 24.66 -16.07
N ALA A 204 -26.64 24.38 -16.98
CA ALA A 204 -26.04 25.38 -17.87
C ALA A 204 -27.06 25.89 -18.90
N ALA A 205 -27.86 25.01 -19.49
CA ALA A 205 -28.90 25.38 -20.46
C ALA A 205 -30.02 26.26 -19.86
N VAL A 206 -30.35 26.09 -18.58
CA VAL A 206 -31.35 26.92 -17.87
C VAL A 206 -30.86 28.36 -17.62
N LYS A 207 -29.55 28.61 -17.62
CA LYS A 207 -28.99 29.98 -17.43
C LYS A 207 -28.92 30.81 -18.71
N GLU A 208 -29.12 30.20 -19.88
CA GLU A 208 -29.04 30.86 -21.18
C GLU A 208 -30.42 31.24 -21.77
N GLY A 209 -31.52 31.02 -21.03
CA GLY A 209 -32.87 31.48 -21.37
C GLY A 209 -33.45 32.39 -20.29
#